data_AF-A0A4R9JAS6-F1
#
_entry.id   AF-A0A4R9JAS6-F1
#
_cell.length_a   1.000
_cell.length_b   1.000
_cell.length_c   1.000
_cell.angle_alpha   90.00
_cell.angle_beta   90.00
_cell.angle_gamma   90.00
#
_symmetry.space_group_name_H-M   'P 1'
#
loop_
_entity.id
_entity.type
_entity.pdbx_description
1 polymer ?
#
loop_
_entity_poly.entity_id
_entity_poly.type
_entity_poly.pdbx_seq_one_letter_code
_entity_poly.pdbx_strand_id
1 'polypeptide(L)'
;MLETQTEQDLLRKSDPMEFWPTWKLYLPLVPYIAFESFRSIRSGSISSLGFGRIASANPGIPLGGLVGESKFQILQSIDPKHVLKFFLVPKGSKNTNSILEKMNSLGLKFPIILKPDSGQRGQGVRKILTPKHLEECLLESNVDLLIQEFHPGPFEVGVFYYRYPNETKGKIFSITRKVFPKLTGNGISTLSQLVENHPRFRIQKETFQKRFSESWEKVPILGETICLSEAGNHCQGTLFLDGSEWITSELENKIHEISSSFKGFYFGRYDIRFSSLKDFLEGKDLHIVELNGVTSESTNIYDPRFSLKERYSILFSQWKILFQISRQSKSKGAGLFSIIKALKDFYFGTRIVSDLSI
;
A
#
# COMPACT_ATOMS: atom_id res chain seq x y z
N MET A 1 3.66 -22.12 -21.13
CA MET A 1 2.78 -23.06 -20.41
C MET A 1 2.76 -22.68 -18.94
N LEU A 2 1.84 -21.83 -18.51
CA LEU A 2 1.67 -21.47 -17.09
C LEU A 2 0.26 -20.91 -16.85
N GLU A 3 -0.76 -21.58 -17.41
CA GLU A 3 -2.17 -21.30 -17.09
C GLU A 3 -2.86 -22.63 -16.79
N THR A 4 -2.73 -23.11 -15.56
CA THR A 4 -3.55 -24.22 -15.04
C THR A 4 -4.01 -24.00 -13.60
N GLN A 5 -3.71 -22.86 -13.00
CA GLN A 5 -4.14 -22.54 -11.63
C GLN A 5 -4.99 -21.29 -11.62
N THR A 6 -6.22 -21.44 -11.12
CA THR A 6 -7.13 -20.33 -10.88
C THR A 6 -6.67 -19.52 -9.66
N GLU A 7 -7.16 -18.29 -9.50
CA GLU A 7 -6.90 -17.49 -8.29
C GLU A 7 -7.34 -18.23 -7.01
N GLN A 8 -8.40 -19.04 -7.10
CA GLN A 8 -8.88 -19.88 -6.00
C GLN A 8 -7.88 -21.00 -5.65
N ASP A 9 -7.22 -21.60 -6.63
CA ASP A 9 -6.17 -22.60 -6.39
C ASP A 9 -4.95 -21.98 -5.70
N LEU A 10 -4.57 -20.76 -6.11
CA LEU A 10 -3.46 -20.03 -5.50
C LEU A 10 -3.77 -19.57 -4.08
N LEU A 11 -5.03 -19.20 -3.79
CA LEU A 11 -5.49 -18.88 -2.43
C LEU A 11 -5.36 -20.07 -1.47
N ARG A 12 -5.49 -21.30 -1.98
CA ARG A 12 -5.29 -22.52 -1.18
C ARG A 12 -3.83 -22.86 -0.93
N LYS A 13 -2.88 -22.24 -1.64
CA LYS A 13 -1.45 -22.42 -1.36
C LYS A 13 -1.05 -21.60 -0.13
N SER A 14 -0.27 -22.26 0.73
CA SER A 14 0.44 -21.60 1.82
C SER A 14 1.94 -21.62 1.50
N ASP A 15 2.54 -20.43 1.45
CA ASP A 15 3.97 -20.27 1.31
C ASP A 15 4.54 -19.66 2.60
N PRO A 16 5.43 -20.37 3.31
CA PRO A 16 6.03 -19.85 4.54
C PRO A 16 6.77 -18.52 4.36
N MET A 17 7.41 -18.28 3.21
CA MET A 17 8.21 -17.06 3.00
C MET A 17 7.33 -15.81 2.88
N GLU A 18 6.11 -15.96 2.39
CA GLU A 18 5.14 -14.88 2.31
C GLU A 18 4.88 -14.23 3.68
N PHE A 19 4.92 -15.03 4.74
CA PHE A 19 4.70 -14.59 6.12
C PHE A 19 6.00 -14.36 6.92
N TRP A 20 7.16 -14.30 6.26
CA TRP A 20 8.41 -14.00 6.96
C TRP A 20 8.40 -12.58 7.55
N PRO A 21 8.99 -12.39 8.74
CA PRO A 21 9.21 -11.06 9.25
C PRO A 21 10.18 -10.31 8.34
N THR A 22 9.95 -9.00 8.16
CA THR A 22 10.71 -8.15 7.23
C THR A 22 12.23 -8.26 7.44
N TRP A 23 12.72 -8.36 8.68
CA TRP A 23 14.16 -8.48 8.93
C TRP A 23 14.77 -9.75 8.31
N LYS A 24 14.02 -10.87 8.30
CA LYS A 24 14.48 -12.14 7.75
C LYS A 24 14.47 -12.11 6.22
N LEU A 25 13.46 -11.48 5.64
CA LEU A 25 13.35 -11.26 4.20
C LEU A 25 14.50 -10.38 3.67
N TYR A 26 14.89 -9.34 4.42
CA TYR A 26 15.92 -8.39 3.98
C TYR A 26 17.35 -8.82 4.35
N LEU A 27 17.53 -9.82 5.21
CA LEU A 27 18.86 -10.23 5.67
C LEU A 27 19.84 -10.53 4.50
N PRO A 28 19.46 -11.25 3.43
CA PRO A 28 20.37 -11.48 2.30
C PRO A 28 20.67 -10.24 1.46
N LEU A 29 19.85 -9.19 1.54
CA LEU A 29 20.07 -7.93 0.83
C LEU A 29 21.07 -7.02 1.53
N VAL A 30 21.27 -7.17 2.84
CA VAL A 30 22.07 -6.25 3.67
C VAL A 30 23.46 -5.99 3.07
N PRO A 31 24.26 -7.01 2.65
CA PRO A 31 25.58 -6.76 2.08
C PRO A 31 25.54 -5.89 0.80
N TYR A 32 24.53 -6.09 -0.04
CA TYR A 32 24.38 -5.33 -1.27
C TYR A 32 23.91 -3.89 -1.02
N ILE A 33 22.96 -3.71 -0.11
CA ILE A 33 22.52 -2.36 0.32
C ILE A 33 23.70 -1.61 0.94
N ALA A 34 24.53 -2.27 1.75
CA ALA A 34 25.74 -1.67 2.33
C ALA A 34 26.74 -1.25 1.23
N PHE A 35 26.99 -2.12 0.25
CA PHE A 35 27.85 -1.81 -0.90
C PHE A 35 27.34 -0.62 -1.73
N GLU A 36 26.05 -0.60 -2.08
CA GLU A 36 25.44 0.50 -2.83
C GLU A 36 25.40 1.80 -2.00
N SER A 37 25.21 1.71 -0.68
CA SER A 37 25.27 2.84 0.25
C SER A 37 26.67 3.44 0.26
N PHE A 38 27.71 2.63 0.40
CA PHE A 38 29.10 3.08 0.37
C PHE A 38 29.44 3.81 -0.94
N ARG A 39 29.03 3.25 -2.09
CA ARG A 39 29.18 3.89 -3.41
C ARG A 39 28.40 5.20 -3.57
N SER A 40 27.49 5.48 -2.65
CA SER A 40 26.56 6.61 -2.68
C SER A 40 26.89 7.68 -1.64
N ILE A 41 28.00 7.55 -0.92
CA ILE A 41 28.46 8.53 0.07
C ILE A 41 28.73 9.88 -0.60
N ARG A 42 28.01 10.91 -0.12
CA ARG A 42 28.20 12.33 -0.43
C ARG A 42 27.97 13.16 0.84
N SER A 43 28.34 14.45 0.83
CA SER A 43 28.31 15.34 2.01
C SER A 43 26.96 15.35 2.74
N GLY A 44 25.83 15.19 2.04
CA GLY A 44 24.47 15.14 2.66
C GLY A 44 24.05 13.79 3.25
N SER A 45 24.88 12.76 3.15
CA SER A 45 24.58 11.38 3.60
C SER A 45 25.78 10.73 4.30
N ILE A 46 26.84 11.48 4.58
CA ILE A 46 28.08 10.93 5.14
C ILE A 46 27.84 10.32 6.53
N SER A 47 27.02 10.99 7.35
CA SER A 47 26.66 10.51 8.68
C SER A 47 25.78 9.26 8.66
N SER A 48 25.08 9.00 7.54
CA SER A 48 24.33 7.75 7.31
C SER A 48 25.12 6.73 6.49
N LEU A 49 26.44 6.90 6.34
CA LEU A 49 27.31 6.04 5.53
C LEU A 49 26.78 5.82 4.10
N GLY A 50 26.11 6.85 3.55
CA GLY A 50 25.53 6.85 2.21
C GLY A 50 24.16 6.19 2.09
N PHE A 51 23.65 5.49 3.12
CA PHE A 51 22.31 4.88 3.08
C PHE A 51 21.22 5.93 2.87
N GLY A 52 21.29 7.04 3.61
CA GLY A 52 20.32 8.12 3.49
C GLY A 52 20.33 8.83 2.13
N ARG A 53 21.20 8.43 1.21
CA ARG A 53 21.13 8.88 -0.19
C ARG A 53 19.81 8.50 -0.85
N ILE A 54 19.16 7.42 -0.44
CA ILE A 54 17.86 7.00 -0.99
C ILE A 54 16.77 8.06 -0.85
N ALA A 55 16.83 8.90 0.19
CA ALA A 55 15.91 10.03 0.36
C ALA A 55 15.93 11.04 -0.83
N SER A 56 17.03 11.08 -1.58
CA SER A 56 17.16 11.96 -2.75
C SER A 56 16.47 11.42 -4.01
N ALA A 57 15.97 10.18 -3.99
CA ALA A 57 15.27 9.59 -5.13
C ALA A 57 13.94 10.30 -5.42
N ASN A 58 13.22 10.74 -4.38
CA ASN A 58 11.97 11.50 -4.52
C ASN A 58 12.06 12.86 -3.81
N PRO A 59 12.71 13.88 -4.41
CA PRO A 59 12.83 15.21 -3.79
C PRO A 59 11.50 15.90 -3.47
N GLY A 60 10.42 15.50 -4.14
CA GLY A 60 9.07 16.04 -3.92
C GLY A 60 8.38 15.47 -2.66
N ILE A 61 8.97 14.44 -2.02
CA ILE A 61 8.42 13.81 -0.82
C ILE A 61 9.40 14.01 0.34
N PRO A 62 8.95 14.43 1.54
CA PRO A 62 9.80 14.52 2.72
C PRO A 62 10.58 13.22 2.97
N LEU A 63 11.90 13.34 3.14
CA LEU A 63 12.84 12.20 3.26
C LEU A 63 12.70 11.14 2.15
N GLY A 64 12.17 11.50 0.98
CA GLY A 64 11.88 10.58 -0.12
C GLY A 64 10.72 9.61 0.11
N GLY A 65 10.00 9.72 1.23
CA GLY A 65 9.02 8.73 1.68
C GLY A 65 9.68 7.58 2.46
N LEU A 66 10.69 7.93 3.28
CA LEU A 66 11.36 6.97 4.17
C LEU A 66 10.51 6.59 5.38
N VAL A 67 9.84 7.56 5.98
CA VAL A 67 8.95 7.35 7.12
C VAL A 67 8.11 8.60 7.33
N GLY A 68 6.88 8.39 7.76
CA GLY A 68 6.04 9.44 8.30
C GLY A 68 5.47 10.40 7.26
N GLU A 69 5.56 10.09 5.96
CA GLU A 69 5.02 10.92 4.90
C GLU A 69 3.51 11.17 5.05
N SER A 70 3.08 12.38 4.68
CA SER A 70 1.67 12.77 4.67
C SER A 70 1.02 12.27 3.38
N LYS A 71 0.03 11.38 3.53
CA LYS A 71 -0.79 10.89 2.42
C LYS A 71 -1.52 12.04 1.75
N PHE A 72 -2.03 13.01 2.52
CA PHE A 72 -2.70 14.19 2.00
C PHE A 72 -1.78 15.01 1.08
N GLN A 73 -0.55 15.31 1.52
CA GLN A 73 0.40 16.08 0.70
C GLN A 73 0.81 15.35 -0.58
N ILE A 74 1.02 14.03 -0.50
CA ILE A 74 1.34 13.20 -1.65
C ILE A 74 0.19 13.19 -2.66
N LEU A 75 -1.04 12.91 -2.20
CA LEU A 75 -2.21 12.83 -3.07
C LEU A 75 -2.54 14.19 -3.70
N GLN A 76 -2.31 15.30 -2.99
CA GLN A 76 -2.49 16.66 -3.52
C GLN A 76 -1.50 17.00 -4.65
N SER A 77 -0.36 16.31 -4.71
CA SER A 77 0.65 16.50 -5.76
C SER A 77 0.36 15.73 -7.05
N ILE A 78 -0.71 14.92 -7.05
CA ILE A 78 -1.18 14.14 -8.20
C ILE A 78 -2.35 14.89 -8.82
N ASP A 79 -2.49 14.81 -10.15
CA ASP A 79 -3.65 15.36 -10.84
C ASP A 79 -4.97 14.81 -10.23
N PRO A 80 -5.85 15.68 -9.70
CA PRO A 80 -7.05 15.27 -8.98
C PRO A 80 -8.01 14.43 -9.83
N LYS A 81 -7.93 14.46 -11.16
CA LYS A 81 -8.76 13.61 -12.04
C LYS A 81 -8.48 12.11 -11.88
N HIS A 82 -7.32 11.75 -11.32
CA HIS A 82 -6.88 10.38 -11.12
C HIS A 82 -6.91 9.91 -9.66
N VAL A 83 -7.30 10.80 -8.73
CA VAL A 83 -7.29 10.50 -7.30
C VAL A 83 -8.71 10.48 -6.78
N LEU A 84 -9.04 9.47 -5.97
CA LEU A 84 -10.32 9.42 -5.25
C LEU A 84 -10.47 10.64 -4.36
N LYS A 85 -11.64 11.30 -4.38
CA LYS A 85 -11.87 12.54 -3.64
C LYS A 85 -11.47 12.39 -2.18
N PHE A 86 -10.76 13.36 -1.63
CA PHE A 86 -10.23 13.27 -0.27
C PHE A 86 -10.10 14.62 0.40
N PHE A 87 -10.06 14.63 1.73
CA PHE A 87 -9.67 15.81 2.50
C PHE A 87 -9.10 15.45 3.87
N LEU A 88 -8.24 16.34 4.37
CA LEU A 88 -7.63 16.24 5.70
C LEU A 88 -8.63 16.64 6.80
N VAL A 89 -8.64 15.86 7.87
CA VAL A 89 -9.27 16.13 9.16
C VAL A 89 -8.16 16.32 10.20
N PRO A 90 -7.83 17.57 10.57
CA PRO A 90 -6.78 17.85 11.54
C PRO A 90 -7.13 17.29 12.92
N LYS A 91 -6.13 16.78 13.65
CA LYS A 91 -6.30 16.20 14.99
C LYS A 91 -6.98 17.13 16.00
N GLY A 92 -6.80 18.44 15.85
CA GLY A 92 -7.38 19.47 16.71
C GLY A 92 -8.80 19.93 16.31
N SER A 93 -9.37 19.41 15.22
CA SER A 93 -10.64 19.88 14.67
C SER A 93 -11.51 18.71 14.17
N LYS A 94 -11.83 17.79 15.09
CA LYS A 94 -12.58 16.56 14.82
C LYS A 94 -14.11 16.71 15.00
N ASN A 95 -14.66 17.87 14.63
CA ASN A 95 -16.11 18.09 14.76
C ASN A 95 -16.86 17.36 13.63
N THR A 96 -17.67 16.36 13.99
CA THR A 96 -18.42 15.52 13.04
C THR A 96 -19.32 16.33 12.10
N ASN A 97 -20.02 17.35 12.59
CA ASN A 97 -20.92 18.17 11.74
C ASN A 97 -20.15 18.92 10.66
N SER A 98 -19.03 19.56 11.01
CA SER A 98 -18.17 20.26 10.04
C SER A 98 -17.59 19.31 8.98
N ILE A 99 -17.30 18.06 9.38
CA ILE A 99 -16.82 17.02 8.49
C ILE A 99 -17.93 16.59 7.52
N LEU A 100 -19.16 16.40 8.00
CA LEU A 100 -20.32 16.05 7.17
C LEU A 100 -20.65 17.18 6.17
N GLU A 101 -20.58 18.44 6.59
CA GLU A 101 -20.76 19.59 5.69
C GLU A 101 -19.70 19.59 4.57
N LYS A 102 -18.44 19.31 4.91
CA LYS A 102 -17.35 19.20 3.94
C LYS A 102 -17.49 17.99 3.03
N MET A 103 -18.02 16.86 3.53
CA MET A 103 -18.37 15.71 2.69
C MET A 103 -19.44 16.10 1.67
N ASN A 104 -20.49 16.78 2.10
CA ASN A 104 -21.57 17.23 1.22
C ASN A 104 -21.07 18.19 0.14
N SER A 105 -20.19 19.14 0.48
CA SER A 105 -19.65 20.09 -0.51
C SER A 105 -18.74 19.43 -1.56
N LEU A 106 -18.09 18.31 -1.23
CA LEU A 106 -17.30 17.50 -2.17
C LEU A 106 -18.14 16.44 -2.91
N GLY A 107 -19.42 16.29 -2.55
CA GLY A 107 -20.29 15.23 -3.05
C GLY A 107 -19.86 13.83 -2.61
N LEU A 108 -19.23 13.71 -1.44
CA LEU A 108 -18.88 12.44 -0.81
C LEU A 108 -20.09 11.85 -0.09
N LYS A 109 -20.33 10.56 -0.28
CA LYS A 109 -21.40 9.81 0.38
C LYS A 109 -20.81 8.61 1.10
N PHE A 110 -21.52 8.13 2.12
CA PHE A 110 -21.16 6.86 2.73
C PHE A 110 -21.39 5.69 1.75
N PRO A 111 -20.56 4.63 1.79
CA PRO A 111 -19.42 4.47 2.68
C PRO A 111 -18.21 5.34 2.29
N ILE A 112 -17.38 5.72 3.26
CA ILE A 112 -16.09 6.42 3.04
C ILE A 112 -14.94 5.64 3.68
N ILE A 113 -13.71 5.93 3.26
CA ILE A 113 -12.51 5.47 3.93
C ILE A 113 -12.00 6.56 4.87
N LEU A 114 -11.79 6.20 6.14
CA LEU A 114 -11.07 7.01 7.12
C LEU A 114 -9.71 6.34 7.37
N LYS A 115 -8.61 7.08 7.22
CA LYS A 115 -7.26 6.56 7.46
C LYS A 115 -6.34 7.59 8.09
N PRO A 116 -5.32 7.19 8.87
CA PRO A 116 -4.30 8.11 9.34
C PRO A 116 -3.56 8.78 8.17
N ASP A 117 -3.38 10.10 8.25
CA ASP A 117 -2.64 10.85 7.22
C ASP A 117 -1.22 10.31 7.08
N SER A 118 -0.61 9.91 8.19
CA SER A 118 0.68 9.25 8.24
C SER A 118 0.50 7.90 8.92
N GLY A 119 0.94 6.81 8.30
CA GLY A 119 0.66 5.44 8.77
C GLY A 119 1.20 4.41 7.79
N GLN A 120 1.47 3.19 8.27
CA GLN A 120 2.06 2.11 7.49
C GLN A 120 1.20 0.85 7.55
N ARG A 121 1.35 -0.02 6.55
CA ARG A 121 0.75 -1.38 6.52
C ARG A 121 -0.77 -1.38 6.76
N GLY A 122 -1.47 -0.34 6.31
CA GLY A 122 -2.92 -0.21 6.45
C GLY A 122 -3.43 -0.04 7.89
N GLN A 123 -2.56 0.22 8.87
CA GLN A 123 -2.97 0.42 10.27
C GLN A 123 -3.93 1.62 10.38
N GLY A 124 -5.05 1.42 11.09
CA GLY A 124 -6.05 2.46 11.33
C GLY A 124 -6.94 2.79 10.13
N VAL A 125 -6.86 2.05 9.01
CA VAL A 125 -7.79 2.22 7.89
C VAL A 125 -9.16 1.66 8.28
N ARG A 126 -10.22 2.44 8.06
CA ARG A 126 -11.63 2.08 8.35
C ARG A 126 -12.53 2.35 7.18
N LYS A 127 -13.45 1.43 6.90
CA LYS A 127 -14.63 1.68 6.08
C LYS A 127 -15.78 2.19 6.94
N ILE A 128 -16.07 3.47 6.85
CA ILE A 128 -17.13 4.11 7.63
C ILE A 128 -18.44 4.04 6.84
N LEU A 129 -19.49 3.52 7.49
CA LEU A 129 -20.80 3.29 6.89
C LEU A 129 -21.84 4.34 7.27
N THR A 130 -21.68 4.97 8.44
CA THR A 130 -22.68 5.89 9.01
C THR A 130 -22.01 7.07 9.72
N PRO A 131 -22.73 8.19 9.92
CA PRO A 131 -22.26 9.31 10.72
C PRO A 131 -21.89 8.93 12.16
N LYS A 132 -22.64 8.01 12.79
CA LYS A 132 -22.36 7.54 14.15
C LYS A 132 -21.03 6.77 14.21
N HIS A 133 -20.80 5.88 13.26
CA HIS A 133 -19.53 5.14 13.15
C HIS A 133 -18.34 6.10 12.90
N LEU A 134 -18.56 7.19 12.14
CA LEU A 134 -17.54 8.22 11.94
C LEU A 134 -17.14 8.85 13.28
N GLU A 135 -18.12 9.29 14.08
CA GLU A 135 -17.90 9.93 15.38
C GLU A 135 -17.10 9.04 16.33
N GLU A 136 -17.49 7.76 16.45
CA GLU A 136 -16.78 6.76 17.25
C GLU A 136 -15.32 6.63 16.82
N CYS A 137 -15.06 6.47 15.52
CA CYS A 137 -13.69 6.35 14.99
C CYS A 137 -12.84 7.61 15.17
N LEU A 138 -13.45 8.80 15.14
CA LEU A 138 -12.73 10.05 15.35
C LEU A 138 -12.16 10.14 16.78
N LEU A 139 -12.89 9.62 17.77
CA LEU A 139 -12.50 9.63 19.19
C LEU A 139 -11.37 8.64 19.52
N GLU A 140 -11.21 7.57 18.74
CA GLU A 140 -10.20 6.52 18.96
C GLU A 140 -8.76 6.93 18.60
N SER A 141 -8.54 8.10 17.99
CA SER A 141 -7.23 8.50 17.48
C SER A 141 -6.84 9.90 17.93
N ASN A 142 -5.54 10.20 17.96
CA ASN A 142 -5.03 11.54 18.28
C ASN A 142 -4.14 12.15 17.16
N VAL A 143 -4.21 11.56 15.97
CA VAL A 143 -3.44 11.95 14.79
C VAL A 143 -4.32 12.67 13.76
N ASP A 144 -3.67 13.32 12.79
CA ASP A 144 -4.36 13.82 11.61
C ASP A 144 -4.91 12.65 10.79
N LEU A 145 -6.14 12.79 10.34
CA LEU A 145 -6.87 11.77 9.59
C LEU A 145 -7.16 12.27 8.19
N LEU A 146 -7.38 11.33 7.29
CA LEU A 146 -7.76 11.55 5.92
C LEU A 146 -9.08 10.84 5.67
N ILE A 147 -10.08 11.60 5.22
CA ILE A 147 -11.31 11.04 4.66
C ILE A 147 -11.13 10.95 3.15
N GLN A 148 -11.46 9.81 2.58
CA GLN A 148 -11.35 9.51 1.16
C GLN A 148 -12.60 8.78 0.67
N GLU A 149 -12.98 9.05 -0.58
CA GLU A 149 -14.01 8.32 -1.31
C GLU A 149 -13.73 6.82 -1.32
N PHE A 150 -14.78 6.02 -1.12
CA PHE A 150 -14.69 4.57 -1.23
C PHE A 150 -14.97 4.15 -2.68
N HIS A 151 -14.00 3.48 -3.30
CA HIS A 151 -14.19 2.83 -4.59
C HIS A 151 -14.56 1.35 -4.40
N PRO A 152 -15.72 0.87 -4.88
CA PRO A 152 -16.21 -0.49 -4.60
C PRO A 152 -15.37 -1.59 -5.27
N GLY A 153 -14.63 -1.28 -6.33
CA GLY A 153 -13.78 -2.25 -7.05
C GLY A 153 -14.50 -2.86 -8.26
N PRO A 154 -14.22 -4.13 -8.63
CA PRO A 154 -13.76 -5.20 -7.75
C PRO A 154 -12.24 -5.35 -7.64
N PHE A 155 -11.46 -4.60 -8.43
CA PHE A 155 -10.02 -4.79 -8.52
C PHE A 155 -9.23 -3.75 -7.73
N GLU A 156 -8.11 -4.20 -7.15
CA GLU A 156 -7.05 -3.34 -6.63
C GLU A 156 -5.69 -3.87 -7.11
N VAL A 157 -4.80 -2.98 -7.48
CA VAL A 157 -3.42 -3.31 -7.90
C VAL A 157 -2.41 -2.39 -7.26
N GLY A 158 -1.21 -2.93 -7.00
CA GLY A 158 -0.02 -2.15 -6.73
C GLY A 158 0.80 -1.98 -8.02
N VAL A 159 0.90 -0.77 -8.57
CA VAL A 159 1.72 -0.48 -9.75
C VAL A 159 3.01 0.19 -9.30
N PHE A 160 4.14 -0.51 -9.43
CA PHE A 160 5.45 0.00 -9.07
C PHE A 160 6.04 0.75 -10.27
N TYR A 161 6.26 2.05 -10.11
CA TYR A 161 6.80 2.93 -11.14
C TYR A 161 8.20 3.40 -10.79
N TYR A 162 9.03 3.57 -11.81
CA TYR A 162 10.26 4.34 -11.68
C TYR A 162 10.61 5.14 -12.93
N ARG A 163 11.41 6.18 -12.76
CA ARG A 163 12.03 6.95 -13.85
C ARG A 163 13.41 7.41 -13.43
N TYR A 164 14.42 7.20 -14.26
CA TYR A 164 15.73 7.78 -14.01
C TYR A 164 15.68 9.31 -14.21
N PRO A 165 16.33 10.13 -13.36
CA PRO A 165 16.28 11.59 -13.48
C PRO A 165 16.71 12.15 -14.85
N ASN A 166 17.58 11.43 -15.55
CA ASN A 166 18.08 11.81 -16.87
C ASN A 166 17.25 11.24 -18.03
N GLU A 167 16.20 10.46 -17.75
CA GLU A 167 15.32 9.88 -18.76
C GLU A 167 14.01 10.68 -18.86
N THR A 168 13.50 10.81 -20.08
CA THR A 168 12.25 11.54 -20.34
C THR A 168 11.03 10.70 -20.00
N LYS A 169 11.11 9.36 -20.12
CA LYS A 169 10.04 8.40 -19.84
C LYS A 169 10.37 7.51 -18.65
N GLY A 170 9.36 7.21 -17.85
CA GLY A 170 9.44 6.19 -16.80
C GLY A 170 8.93 4.84 -17.27
N LYS A 171 9.02 3.84 -16.39
CA LYS A 171 8.61 2.47 -16.64
C LYS A 171 7.85 1.90 -15.46
N ILE A 172 6.99 0.92 -15.74
CA ILE A 172 6.41 0.07 -14.70
C ILE A 172 7.43 -1.04 -14.39
N PHE A 173 7.92 -1.05 -13.16
CA PHE A 173 8.82 -2.10 -12.66
C PHE A 173 8.07 -3.41 -12.39
N SER A 174 6.88 -3.32 -11.82
CA SER A 174 6.03 -4.47 -11.52
C SER A 174 4.58 -4.06 -11.32
N ILE A 175 3.68 -5.02 -11.47
CA ILE A 175 2.28 -4.92 -11.06
C ILE A 175 2.01 -6.05 -10.06
N THR A 176 1.41 -5.70 -8.93
CA THR A 176 0.89 -6.64 -7.94
C THR A 176 -0.62 -6.68 -8.04
N ARG A 177 -1.19 -7.81 -8.45
CA ARG A 177 -2.63 -8.08 -8.41
C ARG A 177 -3.02 -8.41 -6.98
N LYS A 178 -4.07 -7.78 -6.47
CA LYS A 178 -4.54 -8.00 -5.10
C LYS A 178 -5.84 -8.78 -5.12
N VAL A 179 -5.75 -10.05 -4.73
CA VAL A 179 -6.90 -10.96 -4.68
C VAL A 179 -7.48 -10.92 -3.26
N PHE A 180 -8.65 -10.31 -3.13
CA PHE A 180 -9.33 -10.18 -1.85
C PHE A 180 -9.74 -11.56 -1.28
N PRO A 181 -9.55 -11.78 0.03
CA PRO A 181 -9.91 -13.04 0.65
C PRO A 181 -11.42 -13.18 0.70
N LYS A 182 -11.96 -14.18 -0.01
CA LYS A 182 -13.40 -14.48 -0.04
C LYS A 182 -13.66 -15.89 0.44
N LEU A 183 -14.72 -16.08 1.22
CA LEU A 183 -15.26 -17.38 1.60
C LEU A 183 -16.67 -17.54 1.05
N THR A 184 -17.05 -18.77 0.74
CA THR A 184 -18.41 -19.12 0.35
C THR A 184 -19.06 -19.93 1.46
N GLY A 185 -20.22 -19.47 1.92
CA GLY A 185 -21.01 -20.18 2.92
C GLY A 185 -21.47 -21.54 2.42
N ASN A 186 -21.30 -22.57 3.26
CA ASN A 186 -21.77 -23.92 2.98
C ASN A 186 -23.11 -24.23 3.70
N GLY A 187 -23.70 -23.27 4.41
CA GLY A 187 -24.94 -23.44 5.17
C GLY A 187 -24.84 -24.34 6.40
N ILE A 188 -23.66 -24.82 6.77
CA ILE A 188 -23.45 -25.81 7.84
C ILE A 188 -22.39 -25.34 8.83
N SER A 189 -21.22 -24.92 8.33
CA SER A 189 -20.08 -24.51 9.14
C SER A 189 -20.17 -23.04 9.51
N THR A 190 -19.75 -22.72 10.73
CA THR A 190 -19.62 -21.32 11.17
C THR A 190 -18.52 -20.59 10.39
N LEU A 191 -18.54 -19.26 10.39
CA LEU A 191 -17.46 -18.46 9.81
C LEU A 191 -16.10 -18.82 10.43
N SER A 192 -16.04 -19.03 11.74
CA SER A 192 -14.85 -19.47 12.47
C SER A 192 -14.28 -20.79 11.91
N GLN A 193 -15.13 -21.81 11.73
CA GLN A 193 -14.75 -23.10 11.16
C GLN A 193 -14.30 -22.98 9.70
N LEU A 194 -14.98 -22.17 8.88
CA LEU A 194 -14.60 -21.96 7.48
C LEU A 194 -13.21 -21.30 7.38
N VAL A 195 -12.89 -20.34 8.25
CA VAL A 195 -11.57 -19.69 8.29
C VAL A 195 -10.49 -20.67 8.78
N GLU A 196 -10.75 -21.43 9.84
CA GLU A 196 -9.80 -22.40 10.40
C GLU A 196 -9.44 -23.52 9.43
N ASN A 197 -10.42 -23.99 8.67
CA ASN A 197 -10.24 -25.04 7.67
C ASN A 197 -9.57 -24.53 6.39
N HIS A 198 -9.54 -23.20 6.16
CA HIS A 198 -8.86 -22.65 5.00
C HIS A 198 -7.34 -22.59 5.23
N PRO A 199 -6.51 -23.19 4.35
CA PRO A 199 -5.07 -23.36 4.58
C PRO A 199 -4.30 -22.05 4.79
N ARG A 200 -4.76 -20.98 4.16
CA ARG A 200 -4.20 -19.62 4.25
C ARG A 200 -4.88 -18.76 5.32
N PHE A 201 -6.21 -18.76 5.40
CA PHE A 201 -6.92 -17.78 6.23
C PHE A 201 -6.78 -18.08 7.72
N ARG A 202 -6.57 -19.35 8.09
CA ARG A 202 -6.23 -19.75 9.45
C ARG A 202 -5.00 -19.01 10.04
N ILE A 203 -4.06 -18.60 9.19
CA ILE A 203 -2.84 -17.88 9.61
C ILE A 203 -3.19 -16.49 10.16
N GLN A 204 -4.24 -15.85 9.64
CA GLN A 204 -4.73 -14.54 10.09
C GLN A 204 -6.06 -14.63 10.86
N LYS A 205 -6.36 -15.80 11.45
CA LYS A 205 -7.63 -16.04 12.17
C LYS A 205 -7.95 -14.93 13.16
N GLU A 206 -6.99 -14.51 13.98
CA GLU A 206 -7.19 -13.47 14.99
C GLU A 206 -7.62 -12.13 14.38
N THR A 207 -7.08 -11.78 13.22
CA THR A 207 -7.45 -10.57 12.48
C THR A 207 -8.89 -10.66 11.98
N PHE A 208 -9.29 -11.80 11.41
CA PHE A 208 -10.66 -12.02 10.96
C PHE A 208 -11.66 -12.09 12.11
N GLN A 209 -11.31 -12.74 13.22
CA GLN A 209 -12.14 -12.82 14.41
C GLN A 209 -12.45 -11.44 14.99
N LYS A 210 -11.44 -10.56 15.07
CA LYS A 210 -11.65 -9.18 15.54
C LYS A 210 -12.57 -8.40 14.60
N ARG A 211 -12.42 -8.56 13.28
CA ARG A 211 -13.23 -7.85 12.27
C ARG A 211 -14.67 -8.35 12.24
N PHE A 212 -14.88 -9.65 12.36
CA PHE A 212 -16.19 -10.31 12.23
C PHE A 212 -16.74 -10.78 13.58
N SER A 213 -16.40 -10.13 14.69
CA SER A 213 -16.73 -10.59 16.05
C SER A 213 -18.22 -10.91 16.23
N GLU A 214 -19.12 -10.10 15.69
CA GLU A 214 -20.59 -10.29 15.76
C GLU A 214 -21.14 -11.44 14.91
N SER A 215 -20.39 -11.90 13.92
CA SER A 215 -20.78 -12.96 12.98
C SER A 215 -19.84 -14.17 13.00
N TRP A 216 -18.84 -14.16 13.89
CA TRP A 216 -17.75 -15.13 13.92
C TRP A 216 -18.23 -16.57 14.12
N GLU A 217 -19.20 -16.76 15.00
CA GLU A 217 -19.80 -18.08 15.26
C GLU A 217 -21.14 -18.29 14.53
N LYS A 218 -21.52 -17.39 13.61
CA LYS A 218 -22.71 -17.57 12.77
C LYS A 218 -22.39 -18.47 11.59
N VAL A 219 -23.38 -19.25 11.15
CA VAL A 219 -23.31 -20.06 9.94
C VAL A 219 -23.74 -19.18 8.75
N PRO A 220 -22.84 -18.89 7.79
CA PRO A 220 -23.20 -18.16 6.57
C PRO A 220 -24.22 -18.92 5.73
N ILE A 221 -25.06 -18.19 5.00
CA ILE A 221 -26.07 -18.79 4.13
C ILE A 221 -25.37 -19.58 3.02
N LEU A 222 -25.96 -20.70 2.60
CA LEU A 222 -25.44 -21.51 1.50
C LEU A 222 -25.28 -20.65 0.24
N GLY A 223 -24.05 -20.58 -0.30
CA GLY A 223 -23.72 -19.78 -1.49
C GLY A 223 -23.40 -18.31 -1.22
N GLU A 224 -23.57 -17.82 0.01
CA GLU A 224 -23.21 -16.45 0.39
C GLU A 224 -21.70 -16.24 0.25
N THR A 225 -21.28 -15.19 -0.46
CA THR A 225 -19.86 -14.82 -0.59
C THR A 225 -19.51 -13.75 0.43
N ILE A 226 -18.66 -14.09 1.39
CA ILE A 226 -18.17 -13.19 2.43
C ILE A 226 -16.78 -12.70 2.03
N CYS A 227 -16.61 -11.39 1.86
CA CYS A 227 -15.31 -10.77 1.68
C CYS A 227 -14.66 -10.52 3.04
N LEU A 228 -13.59 -11.24 3.37
CA LEU A 228 -12.93 -11.18 4.67
C LEU A 228 -12.07 -9.94 4.86
N SER A 229 -11.78 -9.19 3.79
CA SER A 229 -11.04 -7.92 3.85
C SER A 229 -11.52 -6.96 2.76
N GLU A 230 -11.55 -5.68 3.10
CA GLU A 230 -11.97 -4.59 2.20
C GLU A 230 -10.76 -3.83 1.63
N ALA A 231 -9.55 -4.06 2.15
CA ALA A 231 -8.32 -3.36 1.75
C ALA A 231 -7.29 -4.35 1.21
N GLY A 232 -6.62 -3.99 0.11
CA GLY A 232 -5.61 -4.83 -0.54
C GLY A 232 -4.30 -4.89 0.26
N ASN A 233 -4.34 -5.52 1.43
CA ASN A 233 -3.23 -5.61 2.36
C ASN A 233 -2.96 -7.08 2.71
N HIS A 234 -1.70 -7.48 2.50
CA HIS A 234 -1.22 -8.82 2.75
C HIS A 234 -1.44 -9.28 4.20
N CYS A 235 -1.15 -8.41 5.18
CA CYS A 235 -1.38 -8.73 6.60
C CYS A 235 -2.86 -8.88 6.97
N GLN A 236 -3.77 -8.49 6.08
CA GLN A 236 -5.22 -8.60 6.23
C GLN A 236 -5.81 -9.76 5.40
N GLY A 237 -4.94 -10.64 4.87
CA GLY A 237 -5.29 -11.86 4.15
C GLY A 237 -5.47 -11.73 2.65
N THR A 238 -5.17 -10.57 2.08
CA THR A 238 -5.13 -10.40 0.63
C THR A 238 -3.97 -11.18 0.04
N LEU A 239 -4.24 -12.00 -0.97
CA LEU A 239 -3.21 -12.68 -1.75
C LEU A 239 -2.64 -11.70 -2.78
N PHE A 240 -1.32 -11.63 -2.84
CA PHE A 240 -0.61 -10.84 -3.83
C PHE A 240 -0.07 -11.74 -4.93
N LEU A 241 -0.42 -11.43 -6.17
CA LEU A 241 0.04 -12.13 -7.36
C LEU A 241 0.83 -11.18 -8.26
N ASP A 242 1.81 -11.72 -8.96
CA ASP A 242 2.45 -11.05 -10.07
C ASP A 242 1.44 -10.81 -11.19
N GLY A 243 1.45 -9.56 -11.69
CA GLY A 243 0.64 -9.10 -12.81
C GLY A 243 1.49 -8.55 -13.94
N SER A 244 2.70 -9.10 -14.16
CA SER A 244 3.58 -8.64 -15.25
C SER A 244 2.90 -8.72 -16.63
N GLU A 245 1.95 -9.63 -16.80
CA GLU A 245 1.11 -9.76 -18.00
C GLU A 245 0.14 -8.59 -18.21
N TRP A 246 -0.07 -7.73 -17.21
CA TRP A 246 -0.91 -6.53 -17.30
C TRP A 246 -0.13 -5.26 -17.69
N ILE A 247 1.19 -5.36 -17.89
CA ILE A 247 2.00 -4.23 -18.31
C ILE A 247 1.83 -4.02 -19.83
N THR A 248 1.03 -3.02 -20.21
CA THR A 248 0.84 -2.58 -21.59
C THR A 248 1.54 -1.24 -21.83
N SER A 249 1.74 -0.89 -23.11
CA SER A 249 2.33 0.40 -23.47
C SER A 249 1.42 1.56 -23.09
N GLU A 250 0.11 1.38 -23.22
CA GLU A 250 -0.93 2.35 -22.90
C GLU A 250 -0.95 2.65 -21.39
N LEU A 251 -0.97 1.61 -20.56
CA LEU A 251 -0.91 1.75 -19.11
C LEU A 251 0.41 2.39 -18.67
N GLU A 252 1.56 1.96 -19.19
CA GLU A 252 2.86 2.54 -18.84
C GLU A 252 2.94 4.02 -19.20
N ASN A 253 2.49 4.41 -20.40
CA ASN A 253 2.43 5.81 -20.82
C ASN A 253 1.50 6.61 -19.91
N LYS A 254 0.36 6.05 -19.49
CA LYS A 254 -0.57 6.75 -18.61
C LYS A 254 0.00 6.96 -17.22
N ILE A 255 0.60 5.93 -16.62
CA ILE A 255 1.25 6.04 -15.32
C ILE A 255 2.40 7.05 -15.41
N HIS A 256 3.17 7.04 -16.49
CA HIS A 256 4.19 8.05 -16.73
C HIS A 256 3.64 9.48 -16.82
N GLU A 257 2.51 9.71 -17.51
CA GLU A 257 1.81 11.01 -17.55
C GLU A 257 1.47 11.48 -16.14
N ILE A 258 0.83 10.61 -15.35
CA ILE A 258 0.43 10.87 -13.96
C ILE A 258 1.64 11.17 -13.08
N SER A 259 2.69 10.35 -13.15
CA SER A 259 3.90 10.54 -12.36
C SER A 259 4.65 11.81 -12.75
N SER A 260 4.55 12.24 -14.00
CA SER A 260 5.26 13.44 -14.48
C SER A 260 4.64 14.74 -13.98
N SER A 261 3.35 14.75 -13.59
CA SER A 261 2.74 15.91 -12.93
C SER A 261 3.28 16.12 -11.52
N PHE A 262 3.75 15.06 -10.86
CA PHE A 262 4.36 15.13 -9.54
C PHE A 262 5.85 15.50 -9.66
N LYS A 263 6.12 16.80 -9.56
CA LYS A 263 7.48 17.33 -9.52
C LYS A 263 8.31 16.69 -8.40
N GLY A 264 9.38 16.01 -8.79
CA GLY A 264 10.31 15.39 -7.85
C GLY A 264 9.90 14.00 -7.38
N PHE A 265 8.99 13.31 -8.08
CA PHE A 265 8.71 11.90 -7.89
C PHE A 265 9.32 11.06 -9.03
N TYR A 266 10.04 10.00 -8.66
CA TYR A 266 10.79 9.14 -9.59
C TYR A 266 10.74 7.66 -9.25
N PHE A 267 10.31 7.27 -8.06
CA PHE A 267 10.36 5.88 -7.62
C PHE A 267 9.29 5.61 -6.56
N GLY A 268 8.37 4.70 -6.82
CA GLY A 268 7.34 4.39 -5.83
C GLY A 268 6.27 3.44 -6.33
N ARG A 269 5.32 3.11 -5.46
CA ARG A 269 4.19 2.23 -5.77
C ARG A 269 2.86 2.95 -5.61
N TYR A 270 2.09 2.99 -6.69
CA TYR A 270 0.69 3.39 -6.67
C TYR A 270 -0.17 2.22 -6.23
N ASP A 271 -1.11 2.45 -5.32
CA ASP A 271 -2.22 1.53 -5.06
C ASP A 271 -3.47 2.09 -5.74
N ILE A 272 -3.99 1.35 -6.73
CA ILE A 272 -5.02 1.80 -7.67
C ILE A 272 -6.23 0.86 -7.58
N ARG A 273 -7.43 1.44 -7.48
CA ARG A 273 -8.71 0.75 -7.61
C ARG A 273 -9.28 0.97 -9.01
N PHE A 274 -9.97 -0.03 -9.53
CA PHE A 274 -10.65 0.04 -10.84
C PHE A 274 -11.75 -1.02 -10.94
N SER A 275 -12.60 -0.88 -11.95
CA SER A 275 -13.78 -1.70 -12.19
C SER A 275 -13.60 -2.66 -13.36
N SER A 276 -12.84 -2.26 -14.39
CA SER A 276 -12.67 -2.99 -15.64
C SER A 276 -11.19 -3.24 -15.96
N LEU A 277 -10.80 -4.51 -16.05
CA LEU A 277 -9.43 -4.87 -16.45
C LEU A 277 -9.09 -4.32 -17.84
N LYS A 278 -10.04 -4.39 -18.78
CA LYS A 278 -9.83 -3.83 -20.13
C LYS A 278 -9.48 -2.35 -20.07
N ASP A 279 -10.27 -1.56 -19.33
CA ASP A 279 -10.04 -0.11 -19.22
C ASP A 279 -8.72 0.19 -18.51
N PHE A 280 -8.41 -0.54 -17.44
CA PHE A 280 -7.13 -0.46 -16.75
C PHE A 280 -5.94 -0.68 -17.70
N LEU A 281 -5.98 -1.75 -18.51
CA LEU A 281 -4.93 -2.05 -19.49
C LEU A 281 -4.79 -0.97 -20.58
N GLU A 282 -5.85 -0.21 -20.86
CA GLU A 282 -5.83 0.92 -21.78
C GLU A 282 -5.43 2.25 -21.10
N GLY A 283 -5.02 2.22 -19.82
CA GLY A 283 -4.70 3.43 -19.04
C GLY A 283 -5.94 4.27 -18.69
N LYS A 284 -7.10 3.65 -18.58
CA LYS A 284 -8.37 4.25 -18.16
C LYS A 284 -8.79 3.71 -16.80
N ASP A 285 -9.82 4.31 -16.19
CA ASP A 285 -10.41 3.84 -14.93
C ASP A 285 -9.37 3.71 -13.78
N LEU A 286 -8.41 4.65 -13.73
CA LEU A 286 -7.33 4.65 -12.74
C LEU A 286 -7.72 5.52 -11.54
N HIS A 287 -8.19 4.89 -10.46
CA HIS A 287 -8.51 5.57 -9.21
C HIS A 287 -7.43 5.35 -8.16
N ILE A 288 -6.50 6.30 -8.05
CA ILE A 288 -5.39 6.25 -7.10
C ILE A 288 -5.90 6.45 -5.67
N VAL A 289 -5.59 5.47 -4.82
CA VAL A 289 -5.93 5.46 -3.40
C VAL A 289 -4.74 5.92 -2.55
N GLU A 290 -3.53 5.52 -2.94
CA GLU A 290 -2.29 5.77 -2.23
C GLU A 290 -1.09 5.78 -3.19
N LEU A 291 -0.05 6.54 -2.84
CA LEU A 291 1.25 6.52 -3.50
C LEU A 291 2.34 6.44 -2.43
N ASN A 292 3.13 5.38 -2.50
CA ASN A 292 4.21 5.10 -1.55
C ASN A 292 5.57 5.48 -2.15
N GLY A 293 6.45 6.08 -1.35
CA GLY A 293 7.77 6.55 -1.79
C GLY A 293 8.87 5.47 -1.78
N VAL A 294 10.08 5.82 -1.36
CA VAL A 294 11.27 4.95 -1.44
C VAL A 294 11.22 3.70 -0.56
N THR A 295 10.29 3.63 0.40
CA THR A 295 10.02 2.44 1.21
C THR A 295 8.98 1.51 0.62
N SER A 296 8.43 1.86 -0.55
CA SER A 296 7.60 0.92 -1.29
C SER A 296 8.39 -0.34 -1.63
N GLU A 297 7.75 -1.48 -1.39
CA GLU A 297 8.23 -2.79 -1.83
C GLU A 297 7.41 -3.23 -3.03
N SER A 298 8.10 -3.86 -3.99
CA SER A 298 7.49 -4.59 -5.09
C SER A 298 6.80 -5.83 -4.52
N THR A 299 5.51 -5.70 -4.23
CA THR A 299 4.74 -6.70 -3.51
C THR A 299 4.38 -7.94 -4.32
N ASN A 300 4.68 -7.98 -5.62
CA ASN A 300 4.56 -9.17 -6.45
C ASN A 300 5.53 -10.29 -6.01
N ILE A 301 6.58 -9.97 -5.24
CA ILE A 301 7.47 -10.99 -4.65
C ILE A 301 6.73 -11.98 -3.75
N TYR A 302 5.54 -11.62 -3.25
CA TYR A 302 4.72 -12.48 -2.40
C TYR A 302 3.91 -13.51 -3.20
N ASP A 303 4.01 -13.51 -4.53
CA ASP A 303 3.35 -14.49 -5.37
C ASP A 303 3.84 -15.92 -5.03
N PRO A 304 2.95 -16.85 -4.62
CA PRO A 304 3.33 -18.21 -4.23
C PRO A 304 3.85 -19.05 -5.40
N ARG A 305 3.79 -18.55 -6.65
CA ARG A 305 4.38 -19.18 -7.83
C ARG A 305 5.89 -18.94 -7.94
N PHE A 306 6.41 -17.87 -7.34
CA PHE A 306 7.82 -17.52 -7.43
C PHE A 306 8.72 -18.38 -6.54
N SER A 307 9.84 -18.79 -7.11
CA SER A 307 10.97 -19.35 -6.37
C SER A 307 11.68 -18.27 -5.54
N LEU A 308 12.46 -18.72 -4.55
CA LEU A 308 13.29 -17.85 -3.72
C LEU A 308 14.24 -16.97 -4.58
N LYS A 309 14.80 -17.54 -5.65
CA LYS A 309 15.72 -16.85 -6.56
C LYS A 309 15.03 -15.70 -7.30
N GLU A 310 13.81 -15.93 -7.80
CA GLU A 310 13.04 -14.90 -8.52
C GLU A 310 12.70 -13.72 -7.61
N ARG A 311 12.25 -14.00 -6.38
CA ARG A 311 11.94 -12.97 -5.38
C ARG A 311 13.12 -12.10 -5.05
N TYR A 312 14.28 -12.71 -4.78
CA TYR A 312 15.49 -11.96 -4.53
C TYR A 312 15.94 -11.20 -5.78
N SER A 313 15.85 -11.77 -6.97
CA SER A 313 16.16 -11.05 -8.22
C SER A 313 15.36 -9.75 -8.36
N ILE A 314 14.08 -9.77 -8.01
CA ILE A 314 13.22 -8.57 -7.99
C ILE A 314 13.69 -7.59 -6.92
N LEU A 315 13.92 -8.04 -5.68
CA LEU A 315 14.39 -7.20 -4.58
C LEU A 315 15.74 -6.53 -4.90
N PHE A 316 16.74 -7.27 -5.35
CA PHE A 316 18.04 -6.72 -5.75
C PHE A 316 17.89 -5.70 -6.88
N SER A 317 17.04 -5.98 -7.88
CA SER A 317 16.78 -5.05 -8.99
C SER A 317 16.12 -3.76 -8.53
N GLN A 318 15.12 -3.84 -7.65
CA GLN A 318 14.46 -2.69 -7.06
C GLN A 318 15.45 -1.77 -6.35
N TRP A 319 16.29 -2.34 -5.46
CA TRP A 319 17.29 -1.56 -4.71
C TRP A 319 18.36 -0.97 -5.61
N LYS A 320 18.80 -1.71 -6.64
CA LYS A 320 19.73 -1.21 -7.66
C LYS A 320 19.17 0.04 -8.35
N ILE A 321 17.92 -0.02 -8.80
CA ILE A 321 17.23 1.11 -9.44
C ILE A 321 17.14 2.30 -8.48
N LEU A 322 16.69 2.07 -7.24
CA LEU A 322 16.58 3.12 -6.22
C LEU A 322 17.90 3.85 -6.01
N PHE A 323 19.00 3.11 -5.81
CA PHE A 323 20.32 3.71 -5.61
C PHE A 323 20.85 4.43 -6.86
N GLN A 324 20.58 3.90 -8.07
CA GLN A 324 20.94 4.57 -9.32
C GLN A 324 20.20 5.90 -9.48
N ILE A 325 18.88 5.94 -9.28
CA ILE A 325 18.07 7.17 -9.29
C ILE A 325 18.63 8.16 -8.25
N SER A 326 18.89 7.68 -7.04
CA SER A 326 19.43 8.49 -5.95
C SER A 326 20.80 9.09 -6.27
N ARG A 327 21.69 8.36 -6.95
CA ARG A 327 23.01 8.89 -7.35
C ARG A 327 22.92 9.92 -8.47
N GLN A 328 21.96 9.76 -9.39
CA GLN A 328 21.70 10.72 -10.48
C GLN A 328 21.02 12.00 -9.98
N SER A 329 20.24 11.92 -8.89
CA SER A 329 19.58 13.08 -8.28
C SER A 329 20.59 14.16 -7.87
N LYS A 330 20.25 15.43 -8.10
CA LYS A 330 21.03 16.58 -7.58
C LYS A 330 20.63 16.98 -6.16
N SER A 331 19.53 16.44 -5.65
CA SER A 331 19.01 16.76 -4.32
C SER A 331 19.89 16.21 -3.21
N LYS A 332 19.82 16.83 -2.03
CA LYS A 332 20.52 16.34 -0.84
C LYS A 332 19.89 15.02 -0.37
N GLY A 333 20.74 14.10 0.11
CA GLY A 333 20.28 12.93 0.85
C GLY A 333 19.91 13.30 2.28
N ALA A 334 19.66 12.29 3.11
CA ALA A 334 19.41 12.43 4.53
C ALA A 334 20.61 11.95 5.37
N GLY A 335 20.94 12.70 6.41
CA GLY A 335 21.88 12.27 7.45
C GLY A 335 21.23 11.31 8.45
N LEU A 336 22.03 10.61 9.24
CA LEU A 336 21.55 9.62 10.21
C LEU A 336 20.60 10.23 11.25
N PHE A 337 20.93 11.42 11.78
CA PHE A 337 20.09 12.10 12.77
C PHE A 337 18.68 12.40 12.23
N SER A 338 18.55 12.86 10.98
CA SER A 338 17.25 13.13 10.36
C SER A 338 16.41 11.86 10.24
N ILE A 339 17.02 10.74 9.87
CA ILE A 339 16.36 9.44 9.75
C ILE A 339 15.92 8.95 11.13
N ILE A 340 16.82 8.94 12.11
CA ILE A 340 16.52 8.49 13.48
C ILE A 340 15.43 9.36 14.11
N LYS A 341 15.50 10.69 13.94
CA LYS A 341 14.48 11.60 14.45
C LYS A 341 13.11 11.26 13.87
N ALA A 342 13.02 11.09 12.56
CA ALA A 342 11.76 10.76 11.90
C ALA A 342 11.20 9.39 12.35
N LEU A 343 12.06 8.38 12.52
CA LEU A 343 11.68 7.08 13.07
C LEU A 343 11.20 7.19 14.53
N LYS A 344 11.91 7.97 15.36
CA LYS A 344 11.55 8.20 16.76
C LYS A 344 10.19 8.87 16.88
N ASP A 345 9.98 9.96 16.13
CA ASP A 345 8.74 10.72 16.14
C ASP A 345 7.55 9.86 15.65
N PHE A 346 7.80 8.92 14.74
CA PHE A 346 6.77 8.03 14.18
C PHE A 346 6.43 6.84 15.08
N TYR A 347 7.43 6.07 15.56
CA TYR A 347 7.19 4.82 16.30
C TYR A 347 7.17 4.98 17.82
N PHE A 348 7.90 5.95 18.35
CA PHE A 348 8.07 6.15 19.80
C PHE A 348 7.49 7.49 20.27
N GLY A 349 6.77 8.18 19.40
CA GLY A 349 6.02 9.39 19.74
C GLY A 349 4.75 9.06 20.51
N THR A 350 3.99 10.10 20.87
CA THR A 350 2.70 10.00 21.57
C THR A 350 1.52 9.68 20.64
N ARG A 351 1.79 9.06 19.48
CA ARG A 351 0.79 8.77 18.45
C ARG A 351 -0.11 7.62 18.90
N ILE A 352 -1.41 7.86 18.87
CA ILE A 352 -2.47 6.89 19.15
C ILE A 352 -3.26 6.74 17.84
N VAL A 353 -3.10 5.57 17.25
CA VAL A 353 -3.83 5.09 16.06
C VAL A 353 -4.50 3.80 16.47
N SER A 354 -5.78 3.64 16.13
CA SER A 354 -6.52 2.41 16.42
C SER A 354 -5.86 1.22 15.69
N ASP A 355 -5.52 0.17 16.44
CA ASP A 355 -4.86 -1.03 15.90
C ASP A 355 -5.78 -1.93 15.07
N LEU A 356 -7.09 -1.76 15.25
CA LEU A 356 -8.06 -2.39 14.38
C LEU A 356 -7.84 -1.82 12.97
N SER A 357 -8.12 -2.60 11.93
CA SER A 357 -8.19 -2.19 10.53
C SER A 357 -9.44 -2.89 10.03
N ILE A 358 -10.57 -2.19 10.00
CA ILE A 358 -11.91 -2.78 9.78
C ILE A 358 -12.45 -2.33 8.44
#